data_AF-A0A0C4WKD2-F1
#
_entry.id   AF-A0A0C4WKD2-F1
#
_cell.length_a   1.000
_cell.length_b   1.000
_cell.length_c   1.000
_cell.angle_alpha   90.00
_cell.angle_beta   90.00
_cell.angle_gamma   90.00
#
_symmetry.space_group_name_H-M   'P 1'
#
loop_
_entity.id
_entity.type
_entity.pdbx_description
1 polymer ?
#
loop_
_entity_poly.entity_id
_entity_poly.type
_entity_poly.pdbx_seq_one_letter_code
_entity_poly.pdbx_strand_id
1 'polypeptide(L)'
;MRRNRAKTVEAAIRALEAQSDEPGLSPEGMALAAEVKAKIMAEYRQQLEREDSGEGRARLRQMDALEQRLRLQALRSQRLELYRLRHRNQVDDDLLGEILRELDISEARLHRG
;
A
#
# COMPACT_ATOMS: atom_id res chain seq x y z
N MET A 1 -0.46 0.71 10.72
CA MET A 1 -0.58 1.76 9.68
C MET A 1 -2.02 2.06 9.24
N ARG A 2 -2.89 1.09 8.91
CA ARG A 2 -4.29 1.32 8.46
C ARG A 2 -5.14 2.17 9.42
N ARG A 3 -5.08 1.84 10.72
CA ARG A 3 -5.77 2.59 11.78
C ARG A 3 -5.29 4.05 11.90
N ASN A 4 -4.09 4.36 11.42
CA ASN A 4 -3.56 5.72 11.44
C ASN A 4 -4.08 6.52 10.24
N ARG A 5 -4.19 5.92 9.06
CA ARG A 5 -4.75 6.58 7.86
C ARG A 5 -6.24 6.89 8.01
N ALA A 6 -7.04 5.92 8.46
CA ALA A 6 -8.45 6.14 8.77
C ALA A 6 -8.62 7.26 9.82
N LYS A 7 -7.82 7.25 10.90
CA LYS A 7 -7.80 8.32 11.91
C LYS A 7 -7.43 9.69 11.33
N THR A 8 -6.53 9.76 10.34
CA THR A 8 -6.20 11.01 9.66
C THR A 8 -7.37 11.54 8.84
N VAL A 9 -8.09 10.66 8.12
CA VAL A 9 -9.29 11.04 7.36
C VAL A 9 -10.43 11.47 8.29
N GLU A 10 -10.65 10.74 9.39
CA GLU A 10 -11.61 11.13 10.44
C GLU A 10 -11.22 12.47 11.11
N ALA A 11 -9.93 12.77 11.26
CA ALA A 11 -9.48 14.05 11.80
C ALA A 11 -9.77 15.19 10.81
N ALA A 12 -9.61 14.96 9.50
CA ALA A 12 -9.95 15.95 8.47
C ALA A 12 -11.46 16.24 8.44
N ILE A 13 -12.31 15.21 8.52
CA ILE A 13 -13.77 15.38 8.62
C ILE A 13 -14.12 16.20 9.87
N ARG A 14 -13.56 15.86 11.04
CA ARG A 14 -13.81 16.60 12.29
C ARG A 14 -13.35 18.06 12.21
N ALA A 15 -12.21 18.32 11.59
CA ALA A 15 -11.69 19.67 11.41
C ALA A 15 -12.62 20.50 10.51
N LEU A 16 -13.14 19.91 9.43
CA LEU A 16 -14.14 20.55 8.58
C LEU A 16 -15.43 20.77 9.38
N GLU A 17 -15.98 19.76 10.06
CA GLU A 17 -17.19 19.90 10.89
C GLU A 17 -17.08 21.03 11.92
N ALA A 18 -15.93 21.18 12.57
CA ALA A 18 -15.67 22.24 13.55
C ALA A 18 -15.40 23.63 12.95
N GLN A 19 -15.18 23.73 11.63
CA GLN A 19 -14.95 25.01 10.96
C GLN A 19 -16.25 25.81 10.87
N SER A 20 -16.28 26.96 11.53
CA SER A 20 -17.37 27.96 11.42
C SER A 20 -17.39 28.63 10.05
N ASP A 21 -18.53 29.24 9.71
CA ASP A 21 -18.67 30.02 8.47
C ASP A 21 -17.60 31.10 8.36
N GLU A 22 -17.11 31.30 7.14
CA GLU A 22 -16.06 32.29 6.86
C GLU A 22 -16.61 33.72 7.04
N PRO A 23 -16.02 34.52 7.94
CA PRO A 23 -16.51 35.87 8.19
C PRO A 23 -16.27 36.77 6.98
N GLY A 24 -17.30 37.53 6.58
CA GLY A 24 -17.24 38.47 5.47
C GLY A 24 -17.77 37.95 4.13
N LEU A 25 -18.24 36.70 4.06
CA LEU A 25 -18.96 36.19 2.89
C LEU A 25 -20.38 36.76 2.81
N SER A 26 -20.88 36.93 1.58
CA SER A 26 -22.31 37.18 1.35
C SER A 26 -23.13 35.92 1.68
N PRO A 27 -24.47 36.02 1.85
CA PRO A 27 -25.32 34.85 2.05
C PRO A 27 -25.15 33.77 0.96
N GLU A 28 -24.96 34.19 -0.29
CA GLU A 28 -24.68 33.30 -1.43
C GLU A 28 -23.29 32.66 -1.30
N GLY A 29 -22.28 33.41 -0.86
CA GLY A 29 -20.93 32.89 -0.59
C GLY A 29 -20.91 31.88 0.55
N MET A 30 -21.68 32.10 1.61
CA MET A 30 -21.84 31.15 2.72
C MET A 30 -22.50 29.84 2.24
N ALA A 31 -23.53 29.95 1.40
CA ALA A 31 -24.20 28.78 0.82
C ALA A 31 -23.24 27.95 -0.06
N LEU A 32 -22.46 28.61 -0.92
CA LEU A 32 -21.46 27.94 -1.75
C LEU A 32 -20.36 27.28 -0.91
N ALA A 33 -19.87 27.96 0.13
CA ALA A 33 -18.87 27.40 1.05
C ALA A 33 -19.40 26.15 1.77
N ALA A 34 -20.67 26.18 2.22
CA ALA A 34 -21.32 25.02 2.83
C ALA A 34 -21.47 23.85 1.85
N GLU A 35 -21.82 24.10 0.59
CA GLU A 35 -21.93 23.08 -0.45
C GLU A 35 -20.57 22.42 -0.75
N VAL A 36 -19.51 23.23 -0.92
CA VAL A 36 -18.14 22.74 -1.16
C VAL A 36 -17.65 21.91 0.03
N LYS A 37 -17.89 22.39 1.26
CA LYS A 37 -17.57 21.66 2.49
C LYS A 37 -18.29 20.31 2.56
N ALA A 38 -19.59 20.28 2.24
CA ALA A 38 -20.37 19.05 2.21
C ALA A 38 -19.84 18.04 1.19
N LYS A 39 -19.45 18.51 -0.01
CA LYS A 39 -18.84 17.68 -1.04
C LYS A 39 -17.51 17.06 -0.57
N ILE A 40 -16.61 17.86 -0.01
CA ILE A 40 -15.31 17.38 0.49
C ILE A 40 -15.51 16.34 1.61
N MET A 41 -16.44 16.59 2.53
CA MET A 41 -16.76 15.62 3.58
C MET A 41 -17.35 14.32 3.04
N ALA A 42 -18.17 14.38 1.99
CA ALA A 42 -18.70 13.18 1.34
C ALA A 42 -17.60 12.34 0.68
N GLU A 43 -16.60 12.98 0.06
CA GLU A 43 -15.43 12.32 -0.52
C GLU A 43 -14.61 11.58 0.56
N TYR A 44 -14.36 12.24 1.71
CA TYR A 44 -13.65 11.59 2.83
C TYR A 44 -14.43 10.42 3.44
N ARG A 45 -15.77 10.52 3.53
CA ARG A 45 -16.62 9.41 4.01
C ARG A 45 -16.59 8.24 3.04
N GLN A 46 -16.66 8.49 1.73
CA GLN A 46 -16.52 7.45 0.72
C GLN A 46 -15.13 6.79 0.77
N GLN A 47 -14.08 7.56 1.06
CA GLN A 47 -12.75 7.00 1.26
C GLN A 47 -12.71 6.05 2.46
N LEU A 48 -13.31 6.42 3.59
CA LEU A 48 -13.41 5.54 4.76
C LEU A 48 -14.21 4.28 4.46
N GLU A 49 -15.34 4.39 3.75
CA GLU A 49 -16.13 3.24 3.33
C GLU A 49 -15.35 2.29 2.42
N ARG A 50 -14.57 2.81 1.46
CA ARG A 50 -13.71 1.97 0.62
C ARG A 50 -12.65 1.25 1.44
N GLU A 51 -12.04 1.94 2.40
CA GLU A 51 -11.06 1.34 3.32
C GLU A 51 -11.68 0.30 4.25
N ASP A 52 -12.95 0.48 4.65
CA ASP A 52 -13.69 -0.42 5.56
C ASP A 52 -14.52 -1.50 4.82
N SER A 53 -14.66 -1.39 3.50
CA SER A 53 -15.40 -2.33 2.67
C SER A 53 -14.68 -3.68 2.53
N GLY A 54 -15.47 -4.74 2.34
CA GLY A 54 -14.95 -6.06 1.98
C GLY A 54 -14.15 -6.06 0.66
N GLU A 55 -14.49 -5.15 -0.26
CA GLU A 55 -13.80 -4.98 -1.55
C GLU A 55 -12.40 -4.39 -1.37
N GLY A 56 -12.23 -3.37 -0.52
CA GLY A 56 -10.91 -2.85 -0.17
C GLY A 56 -10.02 -3.93 0.45
N ARG A 57 -10.59 -4.75 1.34
CA ARG A 57 -9.88 -5.91 1.90
C ARG A 57 -9.55 -6.97 0.86
N ALA A 58 -10.47 -7.26 -0.06
CA ALA A 58 -10.26 -8.25 -1.13
C ALA A 58 -9.17 -7.79 -2.10
N ARG A 59 -9.20 -6.51 -2.52
CA ARG A 59 -8.18 -5.92 -3.39
C ARG A 59 -6.79 -5.95 -2.75
N LEU A 60 -6.69 -5.63 -1.45
CA LEU A 60 -5.42 -5.70 -0.74
C LEU A 60 -4.89 -7.14 -0.66
N ARG A 61 -5.75 -8.13 -0.34
CA ARG A 61 -5.35 -9.55 -0.40
C ARG A 61 -4.88 -9.98 -1.79
N GLN A 62 -5.54 -9.51 -2.85
CA GLN A 62 -5.12 -9.79 -4.22
C GLN A 62 -3.77 -9.16 -4.56
N MET A 63 -3.52 -7.94 -4.09
CA MET A 63 -2.23 -7.26 -4.24
C MET A 63 -1.12 -7.99 -3.49
N ASP A 64 -1.35 -8.36 -2.23
CA ASP A 64 -0.39 -9.10 -1.40
C ASP A 64 -0.04 -10.46 -2.05
N ALA A 65 -1.05 -11.19 -2.53
CA ALA A 65 -0.86 -12.45 -3.24
C ALA A 65 -0.14 -12.30 -4.59
N LEU A 66 -0.34 -11.17 -5.29
CA LEU A 66 0.41 -10.86 -6.51
C LEU A 66 1.87 -10.52 -6.18
N GLU A 67 2.11 -9.70 -5.16
CA GLU A 67 3.46 -9.34 -4.70
C GLU A 67 4.26 -10.58 -4.30
N GLN A 68 3.67 -11.48 -3.52
CA GLN A 68 4.31 -12.74 -3.12
C GLN A 68 4.72 -13.57 -4.34
N ARG A 69 3.83 -13.72 -5.33
CA ARG A 69 4.14 -14.44 -6.58
C ARG A 69 5.27 -13.78 -7.37
N LEU A 70 5.25 -12.45 -7.51
CA LEU A 70 6.29 -11.71 -8.23
C LEU A 70 7.65 -11.83 -7.55
N ARG A 71 7.69 -11.77 -6.22
CA ARG A 71 8.95 -11.98 -5.45
C ARG A 71 9.50 -13.38 -5.63
N LEU A 72 8.65 -14.41 -5.57
CA LEU A 72 9.08 -15.79 -5.83
C LEU A 72 9.63 -15.95 -7.25
N GLN A 73 8.99 -15.34 -8.25
CA GLN A 73 9.51 -15.34 -9.62
C GLN A 73 10.88 -14.65 -9.71
N ALA A 74 11.06 -13.53 -9.02
CA ALA A 74 12.34 -12.82 -8.99
C ALA A 74 13.45 -13.67 -8.35
N LEU A 75 13.18 -14.36 -7.24
CA LEU A 75 14.15 -15.27 -6.59
C LEU A 75 14.52 -16.44 -7.52
N ARG A 76 13.56 -17.02 -8.22
CA ARG A 76 13.83 -18.07 -9.22
C ARG A 76 14.71 -17.57 -10.36
N SER A 77 14.49 -16.34 -10.82
CA SER A 77 15.34 -15.71 -11.84
C SER A 77 16.76 -15.49 -11.34
N GLN A 78 16.94 -15.05 -10.09
CA GLN A 78 18.26 -14.89 -9.48
C GLN A 78 18.99 -16.24 -9.39
N ARG A 79 18.31 -17.30 -8.95
CA ARG A 79 18.89 -18.65 -8.88
C ARG A 79 19.36 -19.14 -10.24
N LEU A 80 18.54 -18.94 -11.28
CA LEU A 80 18.90 -19.32 -12.65
C LEU A 80 20.12 -18.56 -13.16
N GLU A 81 20.21 -17.26 -12.89
CA GLU A 81 21.37 -16.46 -13.28
C GLU A 81 22.63 -16.89 -12.54
N LEU A 82 22.52 -17.18 -11.24
CA LEU A 82 23.64 -17.68 -10.44
C LEU A 82 24.21 -19.00 -11.00
N TYR A 83 23.34 -19.92 -11.45
CA TYR A 83 23.80 -21.13 -12.15
C TYR A 83 24.49 -20.83 -13.48
N ARG A 84 24.04 -19.81 -14.24
CA ARG A 84 24.73 -19.39 -15.47
C ARG A 84 26.10 -18.79 -15.18
N LEU A 85 26.21 -17.96 -14.14
CA LEU A 85 27.49 -17.37 -13.71
C LEU A 85 28.47 -18.45 -13.28
N ARG A 86 28.00 -19.44 -12.51
CA ARG A 86 28.78 -20.64 -12.16
C ARG A 86 29.26 -21.38 -13.39
N HIS A 87 28.37 -21.67 -14.34
CA HIS A 87 28.72 -22.35 -15.59
C HIS A 87 29.78 -21.58 -16.40
N ARG A 88 29.82 -20.25 -16.28
CA ARG A 88 30.83 -19.40 -16.93
C ARG A 88 32.11 -19.24 -16.09
N ASN A 89 32.26 -19.98 -14.99
CA ASN A 89 33.37 -19.87 -14.03
C ASN A 89 33.55 -18.45 -13.46
N GLN A 90 32.46 -17.67 -13.38
CA GLN A 90 32.47 -16.31 -12.82
C GLN A 90 32.18 -16.31 -11.31
N VAL A 91 31.73 -17.43 -10.77
CA VAL A 91 31.40 -17.64 -9.35
C VAL A 91 31.94 -19.03 -8.94
N ASP A 92 32.69 -19.08 -7.84
CA ASP A 92 33.18 -20.34 -7.25
C ASP A 92 32.08 -21.08 -6.48
N ASP A 93 32.35 -22.31 -6.03
CA ASP A 93 31.34 -23.14 -5.35
C ASP A 93 30.97 -22.60 -3.97
N ASP A 94 31.92 -21.96 -3.29
CA ASP A 94 31.72 -21.44 -1.94
C ASP A 94 30.77 -20.23 -1.98
N LEU A 95 31.04 -19.28 -2.87
CA LEU A 95 30.20 -18.11 -3.13
C LEU A 95 28.83 -18.50 -3.70
N LEU A 96 28.78 -19.49 -4.60
CA LEU A 96 27.52 -20.07 -5.07
C LEU A 96 26.68 -20.58 -3.89
N GLY A 97 27.29 -21.38 -3.02
CA GLY A 97 26.62 -21.95 -1.86
C GLY A 97 26.13 -20.89 -0.88
N GLU A 98 26.90 -19.81 -0.66
CA GLU A 98 26.51 -18.68 0.17
C GLU A 98 25.26 -17.99 -0.37
N ILE A 99 25.29 -17.56 -1.63
CA ILE A 99 24.17 -16.83 -2.24
C ILE A 99 22.92 -17.73 -2.31
N LEU A 100 23.07 -19.02 -2.61
CA LEU A 100 21.93 -19.95 -2.60
C LEU A 100 21.26 -20.03 -1.22
N ARG A 101 22.03 -20.07 -0.13
CA ARG A 101 21.48 -20.07 1.23
C ARG A 101 20.69 -18.79 1.52
N GLU A 102 21.16 -17.64 1.08
CA GLU A 102 20.44 -16.37 1.25
C GLU A 102 19.12 -16.35 0.47
N LEU A 103 19.13 -16.87 -0.76
CA LEU A 103 17.93 -17.01 -1.59
C LEU A 103 16.93 -17.99 -0.95
N ASP A 104 17.41 -19.12 -0.42
CA ASP A 104 16.57 -20.10 0.29
C ASP A 104 15.93 -19.51 1.55
N ILE A 105 16.69 -18.73 2.34
CA ILE A 105 16.15 -18.02 3.51
C ILE A 105 15.08 -17.01 3.09
N SER A 106 15.32 -16.28 2.00
CA SER A 106 14.37 -15.30 1.46
C SER A 106 13.09 -15.97 0.97
N GLU A 107 13.21 -17.09 0.26
CA GLU A 107 12.08 -17.91 -0.20
C GLU A 107 11.29 -18.49 0.98
N ALA A 108 11.97 -19.02 2.00
CA ALA A 108 11.36 -19.56 3.21
C ALA A 108 10.66 -18.49 4.07
N ARG A 109 11.07 -17.21 3.98
CA ARG A 109 10.34 -16.09 4.60
C ARG A 109 9.07 -15.77 3.83
N LEU A 110 9.11 -15.84 2.50
CA LEU A 110 7.93 -15.61 1.66
C LEU A 110 6.87 -16.71 1.80
N HIS A 111 7.24 -17.96 2.07
CA HIS A 111 6.27 -19.04 2.30
C HIS A 111 5.64 -19.05 3.70
N ARG A 112 6.21 -18.32 4.67
CA ARG A 112 5.70 -18.25 6.05
C ARG A 112 4.84 -17.02 6.34
N GLY A 113 4.68 -16.12 5.37
CA GLY A 113 3.78 -14.95 5.43
C GLY A 113 2.54 -15.17 4.57
#